data_AF-A0A0H1RN34-F1
#
_entry.id   AF-A0A0H1RN34-F1
#
_cell.length_a   1.000
_cell.length_b   1.000
_cell.length_c   1.000
_cell.angle_alpha   90.00
_cell.angle_beta   90.00
_cell.angle_gamma   90.00
#
_symmetry.space_group_name_H-M   'P 1'
#
loop_
_entity.id
_entity.type
_entity.pdbx_description
1 polymer ?
#
loop_
_entity_poly.entity_id
_entity_poly.type
_entity_poly.pdbx_seq_one_letter_code
_entity_poly.pdbx_strand_id
1 'polypeptide(L)'
;MNASVVAVSRSPTHSFSKPNVESIRLVAGLGIEGDAHAGETVKHRSRVAIDPTQPNLRQVHLIHTELFEELAAKGFSVAPGQLGENITTRGIDLLNLPVGTKLHFGASAVVELTGLRNPCVQIDRFQKGLMAAVLDRDSEGRLVRKAGVMGIVLTGGEVRPGEPIAVILPPEPHRRLERV
;
A
#
# COMPACT_ATOMS: atom_id res chain seq x y z
N MET A 1 0.69 -20.63 -5.57
CA MET A 1 1.00 -20.02 -4.25
C MET A 1 -0.22 -19.22 -3.83
N ASN A 2 -0.63 -19.30 -2.57
CA ASN A 2 -1.78 -18.55 -2.07
C ASN A 2 -1.32 -17.16 -1.61
N ALA A 3 -2.13 -16.14 -1.85
CA ALA A 3 -1.85 -14.78 -1.40
C ALA A 3 -1.80 -14.71 0.14
N SER A 4 -0.81 -14.01 0.69
CA SER A 4 -0.60 -13.92 2.15
C SER A 4 0.07 -12.62 2.57
N VAL A 5 -0.07 -12.29 3.85
CA VAL A 5 0.62 -11.18 4.51
C VAL A 5 2.03 -11.64 4.93
N VAL A 6 3.05 -10.93 4.46
CA VAL A 6 4.45 -11.17 4.84
C VAL A 6 4.80 -10.42 6.12
N ALA A 7 4.39 -9.16 6.21
CA ALA A 7 4.66 -8.30 7.36
C ALA A 7 3.59 -7.22 7.48
N VAL A 8 3.45 -6.69 8.68
CA VAL A 8 2.65 -5.51 8.96
C VAL A 8 3.48 -4.47 9.70
N SER A 9 3.26 -3.20 9.36
CA SER A 9 4.10 -2.10 9.81
C SER A 9 3.23 -0.87 10.12
N ARG A 10 3.59 -0.14 11.17
CA ARG A 10 2.94 1.14 11.52
C ARG A 10 3.95 2.09 12.14
N SER A 11 3.71 3.39 12.02
CA SER A 11 4.49 4.41 12.71
C SER A 11 3.56 5.51 13.23
N PRO A 12 3.67 5.91 14.51
CA PRO A 12 2.91 7.04 15.05
C PRO A 12 3.41 8.38 14.52
N THR A 13 4.51 8.40 13.74
CA THR A 13 5.10 9.60 13.16
C THR A 13 5.08 9.53 11.64
N HIS A 14 5.17 10.69 10.95
CA HIS A 14 5.32 10.76 9.49
C HIS A 14 6.75 10.41 9.02
N SER A 15 7.36 9.38 9.62
CA SER A 15 8.60 8.78 9.13
C SER A 15 8.37 8.14 7.76
N PHE A 16 9.40 8.14 6.91
CA PHE A 16 9.29 7.50 5.59
C PHE A 16 9.12 5.98 5.71
N SER A 17 9.97 5.33 6.50
CA SER A 17 9.88 3.91 6.81
C SER A 17 9.06 3.67 8.08
N LYS A 18 8.46 2.49 8.18
CA LYS A 18 7.67 2.02 9.33
C LYS A 18 8.31 0.77 9.93
N PRO A 19 8.48 0.69 11.26
CA PRO A 19 8.91 -0.55 11.88
C PRO A 19 7.83 -1.63 11.75
N ASN A 20 8.27 -2.88 11.60
CA ASN A 20 7.38 -4.03 11.66
C ASN A 20 6.86 -4.23 13.08
N VAL A 21 5.64 -4.73 13.18
CA VAL A 21 4.96 -5.06 14.43
C VAL A 21 4.30 -6.43 14.29
N GLU A 22 3.95 -7.05 15.41
CA GLU A 22 3.33 -8.39 15.41
C GLU A 22 1.92 -8.39 14.81
N SER A 23 1.22 -7.26 14.88
CA SER A 23 -0.14 -7.07 14.35
C SER A 23 -0.44 -5.59 14.15
N ILE A 24 -1.38 -5.30 13.24
CA ILE A 24 -2.00 -3.98 13.11
C ILE A 24 -3.53 -4.10 13.25
N ARG A 25 -4.15 -3.08 13.84
CA ARG A 25 -5.61 -2.97 13.93
C ARG A 25 -6.10 -2.01 12.85
N LEU A 26 -6.89 -2.51 11.92
CA LEU A 26 -7.63 -1.68 10.96
C LEU A 26 -8.88 -1.13 11.62
N VAL A 27 -9.16 0.15 11.37
CA VAL A 27 -10.32 0.87 11.87
C VAL A 27 -11.06 1.46 10.67
N ALA A 28 -12.33 1.09 10.52
CA ALA A 28 -13.15 1.45 9.36
C ALA A 28 -13.19 2.97 9.19
N GLY A 29 -13.00 3.43 7.95
CA GLY A 29 -12.97 4.85 7.61
C GLY A 29 -11.78 5.65 8.15
N LEU A 30 -10.92 5.06 8.99
CA LEU A 30 -9.82 5.76 9.64
C LEU A 30 -8.44 5.23 9.20
N GLY A 31 -8.29 3.94 8.87
CA GLY A 31 -6.99 3.35 8.57
C GLY A 31 -6.45 2.51 9.71
N ILE A 32 -5.21 2.72 10.12
CA ILE A 32 -4.54 1.85 11.11
C ILE A 32 -4.41 2.57 12.45
N GLU A 33 -4.87 1.91 13.52
CA GLU A 33 -4.72 2.41 14.89
C GLU A 33 -3.25 2.69 15.23
N GLY A 34 -2.97 3.93 15.63
CA GLY A 34 -1.62 4.39 15.97
C GLY A 34 -0.70 4.68 14.77
N ASP A 35 -1.23 4.72 13.54
CA ASP A 35 -0.47 5.20 12.37
C ASP A 35 -0.68 6.69 12.11
N ALA A 36 0.39 7.41 11.76
CA ALA A 36 0.34 8.84 11.46
C ALA A 36 -0.56 9.20 10.26
N HIS A 37 -0.89 8.24 9.39
CA HIS A 37 -1.77 8.47 8.25
C HIS A 37 -3.24 8.16 8.54
N ALA A 38 -3.58 7.82 9.79
CA ALA A 38 -4.95 7.51 10.18
C ALA A 38 -5.83 8.77 10.30
N GLY A 39 -7.06 8.65 9.82
CA GLY A 39 -8.16 9.58 9.99
C GLY A 39 -9.00 9.77 8.72
N GLU A 40 -10.18 10.35 8.90
CA GLU A 40 -11.22 10.46 7.86
C GLU A 40 -10.80 11.34 6.68
N THR A 41 -10.07 12.42 6.97
CA THR A 41 -9.57 13.36 5.97
C THR A 41 -8.10 13.13 5.65
N VAL A 42 -7.67 13.58 4.47
CA VAL A 42 -6.29 13.53 4.00
C VAL A 42 -5.31 13.91 5.11
N LYS A 43 -4.35 13.03 5.38
CA LYS A 43 -3.28 13.26 6.38
C LYS A 43 -1.93 13.61 5.77
N HIS A 44 -1.80 13.51 4.45
CA HIS A 44 -0.55 13.85 3.77
C HIS A 44 -0.34 15.36 3.77
N ARG A 45 0.72 15.84 4.43
CA ARG A 45 0.99 17.27 4.68
C ARG A 45 0.86 18.16 3.44
N SER A 46 1.32 17.71 2.28
CA SER A 46 1.24 18.51 1.04
C SER A 46 -0.19 18.66 0.50
N ARG A 47 -1.09 17.71 0.76
CA ARG A 47 -2.48 17.73 0.29
C ARG A 47 -3.40 18.41 1.30
N VAL A 48 -3.10 18.29 2.60
CA VAL A 48 -3.73 19.09 3.68
C VAL A 48 -3.60 20.58 3.37
N ALA A 49 -2.43 21.01 2.88
CA ALA A 49 -2.18 22.40 2.49
C ALA A 49 -3.02 22.86 1.28
N ILE A 50 -3.56 21.94 0.47
CA ILE A 50 -4.42 22.25 -0.68
C ILE A 50 -5.88 22.30 -0.23
N ASP A 51 -6.38 21.21 0.36
CA ASP A 51 -7.70 21.15 0.96
C ASP A 51 -7.74 20.05 2.04
N PRO A 52 -7.87 20.42 3.32
CA PRO A 52 -7.84 19.49 4.45
C PRO A 52 -9.14 18.70 4.64
N THR A 53 -10.19 19.00 3.88
CA THR A 53 -11.51 18.33 3.99
C THR A 53 -11.67 17.12 3.09
N GLN A 54 -10.74 16.93 2.14
CA GLN A 54 -10.76 15.79 1.22
C GLN A 54 -10.77 14.45 1.97
N PRO A 55 -11.58 13.47 1.53
CA PRO A 55 -11.56 12.11 2.08
C PRO A 55 -10.16 11.48 1.98
N ASN A 56 -9.77 10.75 3.02
CA ASN A 56 -8.51 10.02 3.05
C ASN A 56 -8.61 8.76 2.19
N LEU A 57 -8.18 8.82 0.94
CA LEU A 57 -8.06 7.65 0.06
C LEU A 57 -6.80 6.81 0.32
N ARG A 58 -6.03 7.16 1.35
CA ARG A 58 -4.66 6.73 1.59
C ARG A 58 -4.48 6.17 3.00
N GLN A 59 -5.50 5.48 3.50
CA GLN A 59 -5.57 4.97 4.87
C GLN A 59 -4.63 3.76 5.09
N VAL A 60 -4.46 2.92 4.07
CA VAL A 60 -3.58 1.75 4.12
C VAL A 60 -2.73 1.71 2.85
N HIS A 61 -1.43 1.54 3.00
CA HIS A 61 -0.48 1.35 1.89
C HIS A 61 -0.05 -0.12 1.85
N LEU A 62 -0.13 -0.74 0.67
CA LEU A 62 0.26 -2.14 0.46
C LEU A 62 1.31 -2.27 -0.63
N ILE A 63 2.35 -3.08 -0.39
CA ILE A 63 3.38 -3.44 -1.37
C ILE A 63 3.55 -4.96 -1.41
N HIS A 64 3.73 -5.51 -2.59
CA HIS A 64 3.98 -6.94 -2.80
C HIS A 64 5.49 -7.21 -2.75
N THR A 65 5.91 -8.28 -2.09
CA THR A 65 7.32 -8.62 -1.85
C THR A 65 8.06 -8.97 -3.13
N GLU A 66 7.36 -9.33 -4.20
CA GLU A 66 7.95 -9.62 -5.51
C GLU A 66 8.63 -8.37 -6.10
N LEU A 67 8.15 -7.16 -5.73
CA LEU A 67 8.88 -5.93 -6.04
C LEU A 67 10.25 -5.91 -5.36
N PHE A 68 10.34 -6.34 -4.10
CA PHE A 68 11.60 -6.32 -3.36
C PHE A 68 12.59 -7.32 -3.95
N GLU A 69 12.11 -8.47 -4.42
CA GLU A 69 12.91 -9.45 -5.15
C GLU A 69 13.41 -8.88 -6.49
N GLU A 70 12.56 -8.17 -7.24
CA GLU A 70 12.94 -7.45 -8.46
C GLU A 70 14.00 -6.37 -8.18
N LEU A 71 13.84 -5.60 -7.10
CA LEU A 71 14.75 -4.55 -6.69
C LEU A 71 16.10 -5.13 -6.22
N ALA A 72 16.09 -6.26 -5.52
CA ALA A 72 17.30 -6.97 -5.12
C ALA A 72 18.14 -7.42 -6.32
N ALA A 73 17.49 -7.92 -7.38
CA ALA A 73 18.18 -8.26 -8.63
C ALA A 73 18.83 -7.04 -9.32
N LYS A 74 18.35 -5.82 -9.00
CA LYS A 74 18.91 -4.53 -9.47
C LYS A 74 19.92 -3.92 -8.49
N GLY A 75 20.31 -4.63 -7.43
CA GLY A 75 21.29 -4.19 -6.44
C GLY A 75 20.74 -3.29 -5.33
N PHE A 76 19.41 -3.17 -5.20
CA PHE A 76 18.78 -2.44 -4.11
C PHE A 76 18.48 -3.38 -2.93
N SER A 77 18.46 -2.86 -1.71
CA SER A 77 18.13 -3.65 -0.52
C SER A 77 16.95 -2.98 0.17
N VAL A 78 15.79 -3.62 0.09
CA VAL A 78 14.53 -3.12 0.65
C VAL A 78 13.87 -4.24 1.44
N ALA A 79 13.64 -3.97 2.72
CA ALA A 79 12.91 -4.84 3.64
C ALA A 79 11.47 -4.33 3.84
N PRO A 80 10.56 -5.21 4.32
CA PRO A 80 9.20 -4.80 4.67
C PRO A 80 9.14 -3.57 5.58
N GLY A 81 8.19 -2.69 5.30
CA GLY A 81 7.96 -1.40 5.97
C GLY A 81 8.90 -0.27 5.51
N GLN A 82 9.98 -0.56 4.76
CA GLN A 82 10.98 0.45 4.44
C GLN A 82 10.52 1.47 3.39
N LEU A 83 9.59 1.10 2.51
CA LEU A 83 8.98 2.04 1.57
C LEU A 83 7.70 2.71 2.11
N GLY A 84 7.47 2.55 3.42
CA GLY A 84 6.38 3.18 4.15
C GLY A 84 5.04 2.48 3.96
N GLU A 85 5.03 1.25 3.45
CA GLU A 85 3.85 0.40 3.42
C GLU A 85 3.46 -0.10 4.81
N ASN A 86 2.16 -0.32 4.98
CA ASN A 86 1.60 -0.88 6.19
C ASN A 86 1.46 -2.40 6.12
N ILE A 87 1.24 -2.94 4.92
CA ILE A 87 1.07 -4.37 4.69
C ILE A 87 1.98 -4.75 3.53
N THR A 88 2.92 -5.66 3.81
CA THR A 88 3.69 -6.32 2.76
C THR A 88 3.01 -7.64 2.42
N THR A 89 2.71 -7.89 1.14
CA THR A 89 2.01 -9.09 0.68
C THR A 89 2.93 -10.00 -0.13
N ARG A 90 2.52 -11.26 -0.36
CA ARG A 90 3.15 -12.19 -1.31
C ARG A 90 2.06 -12.98 -2.03
N GLY A 91 2.33 -13.40 -3.27
CA GLY A 91 1.47 -14.27 -4.06
C GLY A 91 0.24 -13.54 -4.63
N ILE A 92 0.31 -12.22 -4.79
CA ILE A 92 -0.78 -11.38 -5.27
C ILE A 92 -0.26 -10.25 -6.15
N ASP A 93 -0.81 -10.15 -7.36
CA ASP A 93 -0.47 -9.10 -8.31
C ASP A 93 -1.27 -7.82 -8.03
N LEU A 94 -0.89 -7.12 -6.96
CA LEU A 94 -1.61 -5.93 -6.48
C LEU A 94 -1.79 -4.86 -7.56
N LEU A 95 -0.80 -4.67 -8.43
CA LEU A 95 -0.77 -3.56 -9.38
C LEU A 95 -1.76 -3.74 -10.53
N ASN A 96 -2.11 -4.98 -10.87
CA ASN A 96 -3.04 -5.31 -11.94
C ASN A 96 -4.47 -5.57 -11.45
N LEU A 97 -4.72 -5.50 -10.13
CA LEU A 97 -6.08 -5.57 -9.60
C LEU A 97 -6.89 -4.32 -10.00
N PRO A 98 -8.20 -4.44 -10.22
CA PRO A 98 -9.04 -3.29 -10.51
C PRO A 98 -9.27 -2.41 -9.27
N VAL A 99 -9.50 -1.12 -9.51
CA VAL A 99 -9.99 -0.21 -8.47
C VAL A 99 -11.32 -0.71 -7.91
N GLY A 100 -11.51 -0.63 -6.59
CA GLY A 100 -12.67 -1.20 -5.90
C GLY A 100 -12.53 -2.68 -5.52
N THR A 101 -11.38 -3.32 -5.83
CA THR A 101 -11.07 -4.65 -5.31
C THR A 101 -11.05 -4.65 -3.79
N LYS A 102 -11.69 -5.65 -3.18
CA LYS A 102 -11.68 -5.85 -1.73
C LYS A 102 -10.70 -6.95 -1.36
N LEU A 103 -9.75 -6.61 -0.52
CA LEU A 103 -8.81 -7.53 0.10
C LEU A 103 -9.30 -7.86 1.50
N HIS A 104 -9.56 -9.14 1.73
CA HIS A 104 -9.99 -9.67 3.02
C HIS A 104 -8.81 -10.29 3.74
N PHE A 105 -8.67 -9.94 5.02
CA PHE A 105 -7.60 -10.38 5.91
C PHE A 105 -8.18 -10.97 7.19
N GLY A 106 -7.54 -12.03 7.69
CA GLY A 106 -7.94 -12.68 8.93
C GLY A 106 -9.43 -13.03 8.93
N ALA A 107 -10.10 -12.77 10.07
CA ALA A 107 -11.51 -13.10 10.24
C ALA A 107 -12.50 -12.04 9.71
N SER A 108 -12.09 -10.77 9.62
CA SER A 108 -13.04 -9.66 9.43
C SER A 108 -12.50 -8.43 8.71
N ALA A 109 -11.19 -8.23 8.66
CA ALA A 109 -10.62 -7.01 8.13
C ALA A 109 -10.79 -6.92 6.60
N VAL A 110 -11.27 -5.78 6.11
CA VAL A 110 -11.47 -5.55 4.67
C VAL A 110 -10.89 -4.20 4.26
N VAL A 111 -10.01 -4.23 3.26
CA VAL A 111 -9.45 -3.04 2.60
C VAL A 111 -9.94 -2.99 1.16
N GLU A 112 -10.50 -1.86 0.75
CA GLU A 112 -10.82 -1.58 -0.65
C GLU A 112 -9.68 -0.81 -1.32
N LEU A 113 -9.22 -1.28 -2.48
CA LEU A 113 -8.17 -0.62 -3.25
C LEU A 113 -8.70 0.63 -3.95
N THR A 114 -8.04 1.76 -3.70
CA THR A 114 -8.42 3.08 -4.24
C THR A 114 -7.53 3.53 -5.40
N GLY A 115 -6.27 3.08 -5.44
CA GLY A 115 -5.36 3.45 -6.52
C GLY A 115 -3.90 3.08 -6.29
N LEU A 116 -3.05 3.51 -7.20
CA LEU A 116 -1.59 3.36 -7.14
C LEU A 116 -0.97 4.42 -6.23
N ARG A 117 -0.01 4.01 -5.42
CA ARG A 117 0.82 4.95 -4.67
C ARG A 117 1.75 5.69 -5.63
N ASN A 118 1.85 7.02 -5.48
CA ASN A 118 2.77 7.82 -6.27
C ASN A 118 4.21 7.79 -5.70
N PRO A 119 5.23 7.34 -6.46
CA PRO A 119 6.63 7.54 -6.13
C PRO A 119 6.98 8.99 -5.84
N CYS A 120 7.81 9.22 -4.83
CA CYS A 120 8.26 10.54 -4.42
C CYS A 120 9.75 10.53 -4.09
N VAL A 121 10.35 11.72 -4.02
CA VAL A 121 11.78 11.94 -3.74
C VAL A 121 12.28 11.28 -2.45
N GLN A 122 11.39 10.99 -1.49
CA GLN A 122 11.79 10.30 -0.26
C GLN A 122 12.32 8.89 -0.53
N ILE A 123 11.88 8.22 -1.61
CA ILE A 123 12.46 6.94 -2.03
C ILE A 123 13.94 7.09 -2.38
N ASP A 124 14.28 8.13 -3.13
CA ASP A 124 15.67 8.34 -3.57
C ASP A 124 16.58 8.81 -2.42
N ARG A 125 15.98 9.50 -1.43
CA ARG A 125 16.65 9.84 -0.17
C ARG A 125 16.90 8.61 0.71
N PHE A 126 16.02 7.62 0.65
CA PHE A 126 16.21 6.34 1.35
C PHE A 126 17.32 5.52 0.70
N GLN A 127 17.29 5.37 -0.62
CA GLN A 127 18.37 4.74 -1.37
C GLN A 127 18.48 5.38 -2.77
N LYS A 128 19.66 5.93 -3.09
CA LYS A 128 19.90 6.64 -4.36
C LYS A 128 19.64 5.71 -5.56
N GLY A 129 18.87 6.19 -6.54
CA GLY A 129 18.48 5.44 -7.74
C GLY A 129 17.20 4.61 -7.57
N LEU A 130 16.72 4.41 -6.35
CA LEU A 130 15.58 3.53 -6.09
C LEU A 130 14.27 4.12 -6.63
N MET A 131 14.15 5.45 -6.71
CA MET A 131 12.95 6.07 -7.29
C MET A 131 12.79 5.71 -8.77
N ALA A 132 13.89 5.66 -9.53
CA ALA A 132 13.85 5.24 -10.93
C ALA A 132 13.54 3.74 -11.04
N ALA A 133 14.05 2.92 -10.13
CA ALA A 133 13.86 1.46 -10.16
C ALA A 133 12.40 1.02 -9.93
N VAL A 134 11.61 1.82 -9.20
CA VAL A 134 10.17 1.57 -8.95
C VAL A 134 9.24 2.20 -9.99
N LEU A 135 9.81 2.78 -11.05
CA LEU A 135 9.09 3.28 -12.22
C LEU A 135 9.42 2.41 -13.43
N ASP A 136 8.45 2.21 -14.29
CA ASP A 136 8.62 1.45 -15.53
C ASP A 136 7.75 2.00 -16.65
N ARG A 137 7.87 1.41 -17.84
CA ARG A 137 6.93 1.65 -18.94
C ARG A 137 6.39 0.33 -19.47
N ASP A 138 5.09 0.29 -19.74
CA ASP A 138 4.49 -0.85 -20.41
C ASP A 138 4.78 -0.86 -21.92
N SER A 139 4.29 -1.87 -22.63
CA SER A 139 4.47 -2.04 -24.08
C SER A 139 3.89 -0.89 -24.91
N GLU A 140 2.98 -0.10 -24.36
CA GLU A 140 2.38 1.08 -24.98
C GLU A 140 3.10 2.38 -24.56
N GLY A 141 4.19 2.27 -23.79
CA GLY A 141 4.97 3.38 -23.28
C GLY A 141 4.34 4.10 -22.09
N ARG A 142 3.24 3.59 -21.52
CA ARG A 142 2.56 4.22 -20.38
C ARG A 142 3.36 4.00 -19.11
N LEU A 143 3.38 5.01 -18.25
CA LEU A 143 4.11 4.97 -17.00
C LEU A 143 3.49 3.98 -16.01
N VAL A 144 4.27 2.98 -15.61
CA VAL A 144 3.92 2.01 -14.56
C VAL A 144 4.56 2.45 -13.25
N ARG A 145 3.74 2.49 -12.19
CA ARG A 145 4.19 2.81 -10.83
C ARG A 145 4.17 1.53 -10.01
N LYS A 146 5.35 1.06 -9.63
CA LYS A 146 5.49 -0.23 -8.94
C LYS A 146 5.46 -0.13 -7.43
N ALA A 147 5.51 1.08 -6.88
CA ALA A 147 5.63 1.34 -5.45
C ALA A 147 4.35 1.09 -4.62
N GLY A 148 3.53 0.12 -5.00
CA GLY A 148 2.37 -0.32 -4.24
C GLY A 148 1.04 0.36 -4.57
N VAL A 149 0.02 -0.06 -3.82
CA VAL A 149 -1.37 0.40 -3.92
C VAL A 149 -1.81 1.04 -2.60
N MET A 150 -2.77 1.94 -2.69
CA MET A 150 -3.44 2.54 -1.56
C MET A 150 -4.84 1.93 -1.42
N GLY A 151 -5.35 1.92 -0.20
CA GLY A 151 -6.72 1.53 0.07
C GLY A 151 -7.32 2.23 1.27
N ILE A 152 -8.61 2.00 1.44
CA ILE A 152 -9.43 2.44 2.58
C ILE A 152 -9.95 1.24 3.35
N VAL A 153 -10.13 1.38 4.65
CA VAL A 153 -10.67 0.31 5.49
C VAL A 153 -12.19 0.36 5.43
N LEU A 154 -12.79 -0.70 4.88
CA LEU A 154 -14.25 -0.88 4.88
C LEU A 154 -14.73 -1.54 6.16
N THR A 155 -13.97 -2.53 6.65
CA THR A 155 -14.31 -3.28 7.87
C THR A 155 -13.06 -3.39 8.72
N GLY A 156 -13.19 -2.98 9.98
CA GLY A 156 -12.11 -3.06 10.95
C GLY A 156 -11.81 -4.50 11.36
N GLY A 157 -10.62 -4.71 11.89
CA GLY A 157 -10.16 -6.03 12.30
C GLY A 157 -8.65 -6.03 12.54
N GLU A 158 -8.15 -7.13 13.09
CA GLU A 158 -6.71 -7.32 13.26
C GLU A 158 -6.12 -8.00 12.02
N VAL A 159 -4.91 -7.60 11.64
CA VAL A 159 -4.13 -8.22 10.56
C VAL A 159 -2.76 -8.62 11.10
N ARG A 160 -2.34 -9.85 10.80
CA ARG A 160 -1.08 -10.45 11.28
C ARG A 160 -0.25 -11.03 10.13
N PRO A 161 1.09 -11.08 10.26
CA PRO A 161 1.94 -11.84 9.36
C PRO A 161 1.49 -13.30 9.26
N GLY A 162 1.56 -13.87 8.06
CA GLY A 162 1.16 -15.25 7.76
C GLY A 162 -0.32 -15.43 7.41
N GLU A 163 -1.17 -14.42 7.64
CA GLU A 163 -2.59 -14.53 7.30
C GLU A 163 -2.82 -14.61 5.78
N PRO A 164 -3.79 -15.42 5.33
CA PRO A 164 -4.17 -15.47 3.93
C PRO A 164 -4.87 -14.18 3.51
N ILE A 165 -4.77 -13.86 2.21
CA ILE A 165 -5.48 -12.74 1.61
C ILE A 165 -6.48 -13.31 0.60
N ALA A 166 -7.77 -13.04 0.83
CA ALA A 166 -8.80 -13.34 -0.17
C ALA A 166 -9.11 -12.08 -0.99
N VAL A 167 -9.25 -12.26 -2.30
CA VAL A 167 -9.46 -11.19 -3.27
C VAL A 167 -10.87 -11.27 -3.82
N ILE A 168 -11.65 -10.21 -3.65
CA ILE A 168 -13.00 -10.09 -4.21
C ILE A 168 -12.98 -8.93 -5.22
N LEU A 169 -13.19 -9.26 -6.48
CA LEU A 169 -13.22 -8.28 -7.58
C LEU A 169 -14.53 -7.48 -7.57
N PRO A 170 -14.51 -6.20 -7.99
CA PRO A 170 -15.72 -5.43 -8.22
C PRO A 170 -16.49 -6.00 -9.43
N PRO A 171 -17.78 -5.66 -9.59
CA PRO A 171 -18.53 -5.99 -10.81
C PRO A 171 -17.87 -5.42 -12.07
N GLU A 172 -18.07 -6.11 -13.19
CA GLU A 172 -17.61 -5.63 -14.50
C GLU A 172 -18.40 -4.40 -14.99
N PRO A 173 -17.79 -3.53 -15.82
CA PRO A 173 -16.43 -3.63 -16.36
C PRO A 173 -15.36 -3.18 -15.37
N HIS A 174 -14.26 -3.94 -15.33
CA HIS A 174 -13.09 -3.60 -14.51
C HIS A 174 -12.41 -2.32 -14.97
N ARG A 175 -12.03 -1.46 -14.01
CA ARG A 175 -11.22 -0.26 -14.23
C ARG A 175 -9.85 -0.42 -13.57
N ARG A 176 -8.79 0.00 -14.26
CA ARG A 176 -7.41 -0.06 -13.73
C ARG A 176 -7.23 0.90 -12.57
N LEU A 177 -6.29 0.58 -11.67
CA LEU A 177 -5.86 1.50 -10.62
C LEU A 177 -5.15 2.72 -11.24
N GLU A 178 -5.56 3.91 -10.83
CA GLU A 178 -4.90 5.16 -11.17
C GLU A 178 -4.17 5.75 -9.97
N ARG A 179 -3.33 6.76 -10.19
CA ARG A 179 -2.60 7.41 -9.08
C ARG A 179 -3.57 8.14 -8.15
N VAL A 180 -3.53 7.80 -6.87
CA VAL A 180 -4.19 8.55 -5.78
C VAL A 180 -3.22 9.33 -4.91
#